data_AF-C3YNH7-F1
#
_entry.id   AF-C3YNH7-F1
#
_cell.length_a   1.000
_cell.length_b   1.000
_cell.length_c   1.000
_cell.angle_alpha   90.00
_cell.angle_beta   90.00
_cell.angle_gamma   90.00
#
_symmetry.space_group_name_H-M   'P 1'
#
loop_
_entity.id
_entity.type
_entity.pdbx_description
1 polymer ?
#
loop_
_entity_poly.entity_id
_entity_poly.type
_entity_poly.pdbx_seq_one_letter_code
_entity_poly.pdbx_strand_id
1 'polypeptide(L)'
;MPRIIPVSAGGPATGWTRWYDRDDPSVSGDWETLSALRRENPREICAAPSGIQAQVKGTNSPASLTGDRFFQFNPLQGIVCKNCDQSDGGCEDYEVRFWCP
;
A
#
# COMPACT_ATOMS: atom_id res chain seq x y z
N MET A 1 -41.11 14.00 17.68
CA MET A 1 -39.99 14.47 16.85
C MET A 1 -38.85 13.46 16.98
N PRO A 2 -38.56 12.63 15.96
CA PRO A 2 -37.36 11.83 16.01
C PRO A 2 -36.18 12.72 15.59
N ARG A 3 -35.23 12.92 16.50
CA ARG A 3 -33.92 13.47 16.17
C ARG A 3 -33.21 12.44 15.30
N ILE A 4 -33.06 12.75 14.01
CA ILE A 4 -32.15 12.03 13.13
C ILE A 4 -30.73 12.28 13.66
N ILE A 5 -30.13 11.25 14.24
CA ILE A 5 -28.70 11.25 14.58
C ILE A 5 -27.96 11.26 13.24
N PRO A 6 -27.05 12.21 12.97
CA PRO A 6 -26.21 12.10 11.80
C PRO A 6 -25.30 10.89 12.01
N VAL A 7 -25.39 9.93 11.10
CA VAL A 7 -24.37 8.90 10.96
C VAL A 7 -23.05 9.65 10.84
N SER A 8 -22.18 9.53 11.84
CA SER A 8 -20.79 9.97 11.71
C SER A 8 -20.16 9.08 10.65
N ALA A 9 -20.17 9.57 9.41
CA ALA A 9 -19.57 8.95 8.26
C ALA A 9 -18.04 9.07 8.37
N GLY A 10 -17.45 8.33 9.30
CA GLY A 10 -16.01 8.12 9.40
C GLY A 10 -15.53 7.08 8.38
N GLY A 11 -15.95 7.23 7.12
CA GLY A 11 -15.33 6.55 5.98
C GLY A 11 -14.04 7.27 5.61
N PRO A 12 -13.06 6.59 5.00
CA PRO A 12 -11.89 7.25 4.46
C PRO A 12 -12.31 8.30 3.44
N ALA A 13 -11.68 9.48 3.49
CA ALA A 13 -11.95 10.56 2.54
C ALA A 13 -11.66 10.10 1.10
N THR A 14 -12.48 10.53 0.14
CA THR A 14 -12.22 10.30 -1.28
C THR A 14 -10.87 10.90 -1.67
N GLY A 15 -10.00 10.12 -2.28
CA GLY A 15 -8.68 10.54 -2.76
C GLY A 15 -7.57 9.53 -2.47
N TRP A 16 -6.34 9.99 -2.69
CA TRP A 16 -5.14 9.24 -2.29
C TRP A 16 -5.00 9.26 -0.77
N THR A 17 -4.75 8.09 -0.19
CA THR A 17 -4.28 7.99 1.19
C THR A 17 -2.90 8.63 1.34
N ARG A 18 -2.43 8.76 2.59
CA ARG A 18 -1.00 8.91 2.83
C ARG A 18 -0.22 7.68 2.31
N TRP A 19 1.09 7.80 2.27
CA TRP A 19 1.98 6.67 2.06
C TRP A 19 2.05 5.78 3.30
N TYR A 20 2.20 4.49 3.06
CA TYR A 20 2.37 3.44 4.04
C TYR A 20 3.60 2.62 3.67
N ASP A 21 4.43 2.39 4.66
CA ASP A 21 5.57 1.49 4.63
C ASP A 21 5.51 0.75 5.97
N ARG A 22 5.44 -0.57 5.88
CA ARG A 22 5.16 -1.48 6.99
C ARG A 22 6.20 -2.58 7.09
N ASP A 23 6.81 -2.97 5.98
CA ASP A 23 7.86 -3.98 5.91
C ASP A 23 9.14 -3.35 5.34
N ASP A 24 10.30 -3.69 5.88
CA ASP A 24 11.58 -3.34 5.27
C ASP A 24 12.10 -4.56 4.48
N PRO A 25 12.84 -4.37 3.37
CA PRO A 25 13.41 -5.46 2.58
C PRO A 25 14.43 -6.24 3.43
N SER A 26 13.96 -7.36 3.99
CA SER A 26 14.75 -8.17 4.93
C SER A 26 15.12 -9.52 4.31
N VAL A 27 14.74 -10.64 4.92
CA VAL A 27 15.14 -11.98 4.45
C VAL A 27 14.34 -12.38 3.22
N SER A 28 13.03 -12.13 3.20
CA SER A 28 12.11 -12.60 2.15
C SER A 28 11.81 -11.59 1.05
N GLY A 29 12.24 -10.34 1.18
CA GLY A 29 11.83 -9.21 0.35
C GLY A 29 10.99 -8.21 1.13
N ASP A 30 10.19 -7.45 0.40
CA ASP A 30 9.37 -6.35 0.92
C ASP A 30 7.86 -6.59 0.65
N TRP A 31 7.04 -6.40 1.67
CA TRP A 31 5.67 -6.92 1.78
C TRP A 31 4.64 -5.86 2.23
N GLU A 32 4.39 -4.89 1.37
CA GLU A 32 3.32 -3.89 1.52
C GLU A 32 1.93 -4.42 1.12
N THR A 33 1.48 -5.48 1.79
CA THR A 33 0.17 -6.09 1.51
C THR A 33 -0.99 -5.25 2.06
N LEU A 34 -2.06 -5.07 1.27
CA LEU A 34 -3.25 -4.32 1.68
C LEU A 34 -3.86 -4.86 2.99
N SER A 35 -3.83 -6.18 3.17
CA SER A 35 -4.38 -6.83 4.37
C SER A 35 -3.63 -6.47 5.65
N ALA A 36 -2.29 -6.39 5.59
CA ALA A 36 -1.46 -5.99 6.72
C ALA A 36 -1.63 -4.50 6.99
N LEU A 37 -1.56 -3.69 5.94
CA LEU A 37 -1.72 -2.24 6.03
C LEU A 37 -3.06 -1.82 6.63
N ARG A 38 -4.17 -2.46 6.25
CA ARG A 38 -5.49 -2.19 6.84
C ARG A 38 -5.61 -2.62 8.29
N ARG A 39 -4.91 -3.68 8.69
CA ARG A 39 -4.91 -4.17 10.07
C ARG A 39 -4.16 -3.21 10.99
N GLU A 40 -3.06 -2.64 10.52
CA GLU A 40 -2.22 -1.71 11.29
C GLU A 40 -2.75 -0.27 11.23
N ASN A 41 -3.51 0.08 10.19
CA ASN A 41 -4.07 1.42 9.95
C ASN A 41 -5.62 1.37 9.82
N PRO A 42 -6.36 1.12 10.91
CA PRO A 42 -7.79 0.88 10.85
C PRO A 42 -8.56 2.12 10.39
N ARG A 43 -9.40 1.94 9.36
CA ARG A 43 -10.27 2.96 8.72
C ARG A 43 -9.55 4.01 7.87
N GLU A 44 -8.23 3.91 7.68
CA GLU A 44 -7.53 4.84 6.78
C GLU A 44 -7.60 4.42 5.30
N ILE A 45 -7.58 3.12 5.03
CA ILE A 45 -7.70 2.57 3.68
C ILE A 45 -9.09 1.94 3.51
N CYS A 46 -9.77 2.32 2.43
CA CYS A 46 -11.09 1.82 2.07
C CYS A 46 -11.12 0.30 1.82
N ALA A 47 -12.33 -0.26 1.81
CA ALA A 47 -12.51 -1.70 1.64
C ALA A 47 -12.06 -2.21 0.26
N ALA A 48 -12.24 -1.40 -0.78
CA ALA A 48 -11.89 -1.72 -2.15
C ALA A 48 -11.25 -0.51 -2.84
N PRO A 49 -9.93 -0.31 -2.68
CA PRO A 49 -9.22 0.72 -3.42
C PRO A 49 -9.27 0.45 -4.92
N SER A 50 -9.34 1.51 -5.72
CA SER A 50 -9.35 1.40 -7.19
C SER A 50 -8.01 1.75 -7.84
N GLY A 51 -7.06 2.26 -7.07
CA GLY A 51 -5.72 2.62 -7.54
C GLY A 51 -4.65 2.37 -6.49
N ILE A 52 -3.42 2.12 -6.95
CA ILE A 52 -2.23 1.95 -6.12
C ILE A 52 -1.08 2.73 -6.76
N GLN A 53 -0.26 3.34 -5.91
CA GLN A 53 1.06 3.82 -6.29
C GLN A 53 2.07 3.23 -5.32
N ALA A 54 3.26 2.93 -5.84
CA ALA A 54 4.40 2.44 -5.08
C ALA A 54 5.63 3.26 -5.47
N GLN A 55 6.45 3.61 -4.49
CA GLN A 55 7.72 4.29 -4.70
C GLN A 55 8.77 3.80 -3.72
N VAL A 56 10.03 3.94 -4.09
CA VAL A 56 11.15 3.64 -3.19
C VAL A 56 11.17 4.66 -2.06
N LYS A 57 11.17 4.18 -0.83
CA LYS A 57 11.19 4.98 0.38
C LYS A 57 12.45 5.85 0.42
N GLY A 58 12.26 7.12 0.75
CA GLY A 58 13.34 8.12 0.86
C GLY A 58 13.77 8.75 -0.47
N THR A 59 13.79 8.01 -1.59
CA THR A 59 14.11 8.59 -2.92
C THR A 59 12.89 9.05 -3.69
N ASN A 60 11.71 8.52 -3.35
CA ASN A 60 10.43 8.74 -4.02
C ASN A 60 10.41 8.31 -5.49
N SER A 61 11.42 7.55 -5.94
CA SER A 61 11.48 7.01 -7.29
C SER A 61 10.32 6.03 -7.51
N PRO A 62 9.52 6.16 -8.58
CA PRO A 62 8.45 5.23 -8.87
C PRO A 62 8.96 3.79 -8.94
N ALA A 63 8.25 2.85 -8.32
CA ALA A 63 8.61 1.43 -8.31
C ALA A 63 8.76 0.83 -9.73
N SER A 64 8.07 1.40 -10.73
CA SER A 64 8.20 0.99 -12.14
C SER A 64 9.57 1.27 -12.75
N LEU A 65 10.43 2.06 -12.10
CA LEU A 65 11.75 2.45 -12.61
C LEU A 65 12.92 1.70 -11.96
N THR A 66 12.67 0.89 -10.93
CA THR A 66 13.74 0.16 -10.20
C THR A 66 14.24 -1.04 -10.99
N GLY A 67 13.36 -1.67 -11.77
CA GLY A 67 13.65 -2.93 -12.45
C GLY A 67 13.29 -4.17 -11.64
N ASP A 68 12.81 -3.99 -10.41
CA ASP A 68 12.36 -5.10 -9.56
C ASP A 68 11.15 -5.82 -10.16
N ARG A 69 11.15 -7.14 -9.96
CA ARG A 69 10.05 -8.03 -10.30
C ARG A 69 9.11 -8.16 -9.12
N PHE A 70 7.91 -7.63 -9.29
CA PHE A 70 6.86 -7.74 -8.29
C PHE A 70 6.05 -9.03 -8.47
N PHE A 71 6.01 -9.84 -7.42
CA PHE A 71 5.11 -11.00 -7.35
C PHE A 71 3.65 -10.56 -7.29
N GLN A 72 3.38 -9.42 -6.63
CA GLN A 72 2.07 -8.76 -6.60
C GLN A 72 2.24 -7.26 -6.80
N PHE A 73 1.38 -6.65 -7.62
CA PHE A 73 1.29 -5.20 -7.78
C PHE A 73 -0.13 -4.82 -8.20
N ASN A 74 -1.07 -4.68 -7.25
CA ASN A 74 -2.44 -4.26 -7.55
C ASN A 74 -3.16 -3.67 -6.33
N PRO A 75 -4.20 -2.84 -6.52
CA PRO A 75 -4.83 -2.11 -5.41
C PRO A 75 -5.62 -2.98 -4.43
N LEU A 76 -5.97 -4.23 -4.79
CA LEU A 76 -6.74 -5.12 -3.93
C LEU A 76 -5.86 -6.03 -3.05
N GLN A 77 -4.56 -6.12 -3.36
CA GLN A 77 -3.62 -6.98 -2.64
C GLN A 77 -2.41 -6.21 -2.09
N GLY A 78 -2.09 -5.03 -2.64
CA GLY A 78 -0.88 -4.28 -2.33
C GLY A 78 0.26 -4.63 -3.28
N ILE A 79 1.49 -4.49 -2.81
CA ILE A 79 2.68 -4.98 -3.52
C ILE A 79 3.38 -6.08 -2.72
N VAL A 80 4.07 -6.96 -3.43
CA VAL A 80 5.02 -7.91 -2.87
C VAL A 80 6.21 -8.00 -3.80
N CYS A 81 7.38 -7.60 -3.32
CA CYS A 81 8.66 -7.88 -3.94
C CYS A 81 9.35 -9.00 -3.15
N LYS A 82 9.90 -10.01 -3.83
CA LYS A 82 10.64 -11.10 -3.18
C LYS A 82 12.09 -11.04 -3.59
N ASN A 83 13.01 -11.10 -2.63
CA ASN A 83 14.45 -11.09 -2.88
C ASN A 83 14.87 -12.22 -3.84
N CYS A 84 14.26 -13.40 -3.72
CA CYS A 84 14.57 -14.55 -4.57
C CYS A 84 14.17 -14.37 -6.05
N ASP A 85 13.31 -13.39 -6.35
CA ASP A 85 12.87 -13.11 -7.71
C ASP A 85 13.76 -12.04 -8.39
N GLN A 86 14.66 -11.38 -7.63
CA GLN A 86 15.51 -10.29 -8.10
C GLN A 86 16.88 -10.79 -8.56
N SER A 87 17.41 -10.18 -9.62
CA SER A 87 18.71 -10.59 -10.21
C SER A 87 19.92 -10.15 -9.39
N ASP A 88 19.79 -9.07 -8.65
CA ASP A 88 20.77 -8.55 -7.69
C ASP A 88 20.56 -9.09 -6.27
N GLY A 89 19.51 -9.89 -6.06
CA GLY A 89 19.25 -10.65 -4.84
C GLY A 89 18.53 -9.86 -3.73
N GLY A 90 18.05 -8.66 -4.00
CA GLY A 90 17.36 -7.83 -3.02
C GLY A 90 16.28 -6.97 -3.65
N CYS A 91 15.19 -6.74 -2.92
CA CYS A 91 14.22 -5.71 -3.24
C CYS A 91 14.68 -4.35 -2.74
N GLU A 92 14.28 -3.29 -3.43
CA GLU A 92 14.27 -1.96 -2.82
C GLU A 92 13.25 -1.89 -1.66
N ASP A 93 13.37 -0.86 -0.82
CA ASP A 93 12.43 -0.55 0.26
C ASP A 93 11.28 0.30 -0.30
N TYR A 94 10.04 -0.20 -0.31
CA TYR A 94 8.91 0.47 -0.93
C TYR A 94 7.89 1.00 0.07
N GLU A 95 7.32 2.16 -0.25
CA GLU A 95 6.08 2.64 0.36
C GLU A 95 4.96 2.71 -0.68
N VAL A 96 3.72 2.48 -0.24
CA VAL A 96 2.52 2.46 -1.08
C VAL A 96 1.44 3.42 -0.62
N ARG A 97 0.63 3.91 -1.56
CA ARG A 97 -0.64 4.58 -1.25
C ARG A 97 -1.75 4.10 -2.16
N PHE A 98 -2.97 4.25 -1.68
CA PHE A 98 -4.16 3.72 -2.30
C PHE A 98 -5.13 4.85 -2.68
N TRP A 99 -5.82 4.70 -3.80
CA TRP A 99 -6.93 5.59 -4.16
C TRP A 99 -8.24 5.02 -3.64
N CYS A 100 -8.92 5.79 -2.81
CA CYS A 100 -10.25 5.48 -2.32
C CYS A 100 -11.30 6.37 -3.00
N PRO A 101 -12.33 5.78 -3.65
CA PRO A 101 -13.41 6.52 -4.28
C PRO A 101 -14.35 7.17 -3.25
#